data_AF-A0A5U8J7V0-F1
#
_entry.id   AF-A0A5U8J7V0-F1
#
_cell.length_a   1.000
_cell.length_b   1.000
_cell.length_c   1.000
_cell.angle_alpha   90.00
_cell.angle_beta   90.00
_cell.angle_gamma   90.00
#
_symmetry.space_group_name_H-M   'P 1'
#
loop_
_entity.id
_entity.type
_entity.pdbx_description
1 polymer ?
#
loop_
_entity_poly.entity_id
_entity_poly.type
_entity_poly.pdbx_seq_one_letter_code
_entity_poly.pdbx_strand_id
1 'polypeptide(L)' 'MFKLVITLVNHEKGNVRKLESPTRYKGLKAAESDARKMEYIRISDSGEITHECKVKIVEV' A
#
# COMPACT_ATOMS: atom_id res chain seq x y z
N MET A 1 5.29 -11.52 14.54
CA MET A 1 5.88 -10.25 14.02
C MET A 1 5.03 -9.78 12.85
N PHE A 2 5.20 -8.57 12.31
CA PHE A 2 4.38 -8.10 11.19
C PHE A 2 5.25 -7.69 10.00
N LYS A 3 4.74 -7.91 8.79
CA LYS A 3 5.30 -7.38 7.53
C LYS A 3 4.23 -6.61 6.77
N LEU A 4 4.66 -5.72 5.88
CA LEU A 4 3.78 -4.96 5.01
C LEU A 4 3.84 -5.53 3.58
N VAL A 5 2.67 -5.71 2.97
CA VAL A 5 2.51 -6.06 1.56
C VAL A 5 1.85 -4.87 0.87
N ILE A 6 2.62 -4.18 0.04
CA ILE A 6 2.23 -2.97 -0.65
C ILE A 6 1.70 -3.36 -2.03
N THR A 7 0.51 -2.89 -2.38
CA THR A 7 -0.10 -3.08 -3.69
C THR A 7 -0.25 -1.72 -4.36
N LEU A 8 0.46 -1.55 -5.48
CA LEU A 8 0.36 -0.38 -6.35
C LEU A 8 -0.54 -0.74 -7.53
N VAL A 9 -1.61 0.00 -7.72
CA VAL A 9 -2.56 -0.15 -8.82
C VAL A 9 -2.46 1.11 -9.69
N ASN A 10 -2.22 0.92 -10.98
CA ASN A 10 -2.36 1.96 -11.99
C ASN A 10 -3.59 1.59 -12.84
N HIS A 11 -4.68 2.33 -12.64
CA HIS A 11 -5.94 2.12 -13.33
C HIS A 11 -5.90 2.58 -14.79
N GLU A 12 -5.07 3.57 -15.12
CA GLU A 12 -4.92 4.09 -16.49
C GLU A 12 -4.34 3.04 -17.45
N LYS A 13 -3.45 2.18 -16.95
CA LYS A 13 -2.76 1.13 -17.72
C LYS A 13 -3.22 -0.28 -17.35
N GLY A 14 -4.15 -0.41 -16.41
CA GLY A 14 -4.61 -1.71 -15.88
C GLY A 14 -3.52 -2.54 -15.18
N ASN A 15 -2.44 -1.89 -14.71
CA ASN A 15 -1.28 -2.57 -14.14
C ASN A 15 -1.39 -2.67 -12.62
N VAL A 16 -1.05 -3.84 -12.08
CA VAL A 16 -0.97 -4.08 -10.64
C VAL A 16 0.41 -4.62 -10.28
N ARG A 17 1.05 -3.99 -9.29
CA ARG A 17 2.33 -4.44 -8.75
C ARG A 17 2.21 -4.68 -7.26
N LYS A 18 2.70 -5.84 -6.81
CA LYS A 18 2.84 -6.17 -5.39
C LYS A 18 4.29 -6.12 -4.97
N LEU A 19 4.54 -5.55 -3.80
CA LEU A 19 5.86 -5.42 -3.19
C LEU A 19 5.76 -5.89 -1.74
N GLU A 20 6.70 -6.70 -1.29
CA GLU A 20 6.84 -6.99 0.13
C GLU A 20 7.86 -6.04 0.74
N SER A 21 7.51 -5.42 1.86
CA SER A 21 8.47 -4.62 2.61
C SER A 21 9.54 -5.53 3.21
N PRO A 22 10.84 -5.18 3.09
CA PRO A 22 11.92 -5.90 3.76
C PRO A 22 11.85 -5.71 5.28
N THR A 23 11.22 -4.63 5.75
CA THR A 23 11.08 -4.33 7.17
C THR A 23 10.18 -5.34 7.87
N ARG A 24 10.57 -5.74 9.08
CA ARG A 24 9.76 -6.53 10.00
C ARG A 24 9.46 -5.71 11.24
N TYR A 25 8.18 -5.61 11.58
CA TYR A 25 7.68 -4.83 12.70
C TYR A 25 7.45 -5.75 13.90
N LYS A 26 7.94 -5.36 15.07
CA LYS A 26 7.71 -6.14 16.31
C LYS A 26 6.28 -6.00 16.82
N GLY A 27 5.62 -4.87 16.56
CA GLY A 27 4.26 -4.59 17.03
C GLY A 27 3.35 -4.06 15.94
N LEU A 28 2.07 -4.39 16.05
CA LEU A 28 1.03 -4.03 15.09
C LEU A 28 0.92 -2.51 14.89
N LYS A 29 0.92 -1.73 15.99
CA LYS A 29 0.80 -0.27 15.95
C LYS A 29 1.88 0.42 15.11
N ALA A 30 3.12 -0.11 15.14
CA ALA A 30 4.20 0.41 14.31
C ALA A 30 4.00 0.07 12.83
N ALA A 31 3.55 -1.15 12.53
CA ALA A 31 3.19 -1.57 11.18
C ALA A 31 2.04 -0.73 10.61
N GLU A 32 1.00 -0.47 11.40
CA GLU A 32 -0.14 0.39 11.03
C GLU A 32 0.28 1.83 10.77
N SER A 33 1.14 2.40 11.62
CA SER A 33 1.61 3.78 11.46
C SER A 33 2.35 3.97 10.14
N ASP A 34 3.19 3.01 9.75
CA ASP A 34 3.91 3.09 8.48
C ASP A 34 3.04 2.71 7.29
N ALA A 35 2.16 1.71 7.41
CA ALA A 35 1.20 1.35 6.38
C ALA A 35 0.36 2.56 5.96
N ARG A 36 -0.18 3.29 6.93
CA ARG A 36 -1.03 4.47 6.68
C ARG A 36 -0.30 5.63 6.00
N LYS A 37 1.02 5.77 6.20
CA LYS A 37 1.83 6.78 5.49
C LYS A 37 2.06 6.44 4.02
N MET A 38 1.97 5.15 3.67
CA MET A 38 2.19 4.66 2.30
C MET A 38 0.91 4.60 1.48
N GLU A 39 -0.25 4.47 2.12
CA GLU A 39 -1.54 4.46 1.44
C GLU A 39 -1.84 5.82 0.80
N TYR A 40 -2.22 5.79 -0.48
CA TYR A 40 -2.67 6.99 -1.19
C TYR A 40 -3.61 6.63 -2.34
N ILE A 41 -4.44 7.60 -2.71
CA ILE A 41 -5.28 7.56 -3.91
C ILE A 41 -4.97 8.82 -4.71
N ARG A 42 -4.67 8.65 -6.00
CA ARG A 42 -4.52 9.75 -6.94
C ARG A 42 -5.73 9.79 -7.86
N ILE A 43 -6.37 10.95 -7.90
CA ILE A 43 -7.52 11.23 -8.75
C ILE A 43 -7.07 12.16 -9.88
N SER A 44 -7.55 11.95 -11.10
CA SER A 44 -7.35 12.86 -12.24
C SER A 44 -8.21 14.11 -12.11
N ASP A 45 -7.98 15.07 -13.00
CA ASP A 45 -8.81 16.28 -13.11
C ASP A 45 -10.26 15.96 -13.54
N SER A 46 -10.49 14.79 -14.18
CA SER A 46 -11.81 14.28 -14.54
C SER A 46 -12.55 13.59 -13.39
N GLY A 47 -11.92 13.45 -12.22
CA GLY A 47 -12.51 12.78 -11.05
C GLY A 47 -12.34 11.26 -11.04
N GLU A 48 -11.53 10.70 -11.93
CA GLU A 48 -11.28 9.26 -12.01
C GLU A 48 -10.05 8.86 -11.17
N ILE A 49 -10.13 7.73 -10.49
CA ILE A 49 -8.96 7.20 -9.77
C ILE A 49 -7.95 6.69 -10.80
N THR A 50 -6.77 7.28 -10.83
CA THR A 50 -5.69 6.91 -11.74
C THR A 50 -4.71 5.94 -11.08
N HIS A 51 -4.40 6.18 -9.81
CA HIS A 51 -3.46 5.38 -9.05
C HIS A 51 -3.96 5.14 -7.64
N GLU A 52 -3.66 3.98 -7.11
CA GLU A 52 -4.00 3.59 -5.76
C GLU A 52 -2.85 2.79 -5.15
N CYS A 53 -2.48 3.12 -3.92
CA CYS A 53 -1.56 2.35 -3.11
C CYS A 53 -2.31 1.82 -1.89
N LYS A 54 -2.38 0.49 -1.76
CA LYS A 54 -2.95 -0.21 -0.60
C LYS A 54 -1.85 -0.92 0.16
N VAL A 55 -1.93 -0.93 1.49
CA VAL A 55 -0.99 -1.70 2.30
C VAL A 55 -1.73 -2.71 3.15
N LYS A 56 -1.38 -3.99 2.96
CA LYS A 56 -1.86 -5.08 3.80
C LYS A 56 -0.80 -5.41 4.85
N ILE A 57 -1.21 -5.43 6.11
CA ILE A 57 -0.38 -5.91 7.21
C ILE A 57 -0.57 -7.43 7.33
N VAL A 58 0.52 -8.17 7.43
CA VAL A 58 0.53 -9.63 7.54
C VAL A 58 1.33 -10.03 8.76
N GLU A 59 0.75 -10.86 9.63
CA GLU A 59 1.47 -11.48 10.73
C GLU A 59 2.38 -12.62 10.22
N VAL A 60 3.58 -12.69 10.78
CA VAL A 60 4.68 -13.60 10.41
C VAL A 60 5.24 -14.26 11.66
#